data_AF-A0A7C4MHL4-F1
#
_entry.id   AF-A0A7C4MHL4-F1
#
_cell.length_a   1.000
_cell.length_b   1.000
_cell.length_c   1.000
_cell.angle_alpha   90.00
_cell.angle_beta   90.00
_cell.angle_gamma   90.00
#
_symmetry.space_group_name_H-M   'P 1'
#
loop_
_entity.id
_entity.type
_entity.pdbx_description
1 polymer ?
#
loop_
_entity_poly.entity_id
_entity_poly.type
_entity_poly.pdbx_seq_one_letter_code
_entity_poly.pdbx_strand_id
1 'polypeptide(L)' 'MSDDKLAAKDALRKTLLEVIELWLPLKFGEESRVLMSQIMRIDDPEELQKLKDFIVKARKLSEVEEFIKGLV' A
#
# COMPACT_ATOMS: atom_id res chain seq x y z
N MET A 1 -13.64 -14.42 -20.40
CA MET A 1 -13.62 -13.04 -19.86
C MET A 1 -13.41 -12.96 -18.35
N SER A 2 -13.38 -14.08 -17.62
CA SER A 2 -13.18 -14.11 -16.14
C SER A 2 -11.70 -13.99 -15.77
N ASP A 3 -10.85 -14.80 -16.40
CA ASP A 3 -9.51 -15.06 -15.87
C ASP A 3 -8.53 -13.91 -16.14
N ASP A 4 -8.69 -13.22 -17.28
CA ASP A 4 -7.86 -12.07 -17.65
C ASP A 4 -8.05 -10.88 -16.69
N LYS A 5 -9.28 -10.69 -16.17
CA LYS A 5 -9.58 -9.61 -15.22
C LYS A 5 -9.00 -9.89 -13.84
N LEU A 6 -9.04 -11.14 -13.40
CA LEU A 6 -8.43 -11.56 -12.14
C LEU A 6 -6.91 -11.42 -12.20
N ALA A 7 -6.29 -11.90 -13.29
CA ALA A 7 -4.86 -11.75 -13.51
C ALA A 7 -4.42 -10.28 -13.56
N ALA A 8 -5.21 -9.41 -14.20
CA ALA A 8 -4.93 -7.97 -14.23
C ALA A 8 -5.04 -7.34 -12.83
N LYS A 9 -6.04 -7.74 -12.03
CA LYS A 9 -6.22 -7.26 -10.66
C LYS A 9 -5.01 -7.65 -9.78
N ASP A 10 -4.56 -8.90 -9.88
CA ASP A 10 -3.42 -9.40 -9.11
C ASP A 10 -2.11 -8.72 -9.53
N ALA A 11 -1.92 -8.49 -10.84
CA ALA A 11 -0.76 -7.77 -11.34
C ALA A 11 -0.74 -6.32 -10.83
N LEU A 12 -1.88 -5.62 -10.88
CA LEU A 12 -2.00 -4.27 -10.34
C LEU A 12 -1.70 -4.23 -8.83
N ARG A 13 -2.24 -5.18 -8.08
CA ARG A 13 -1.99 -5.31 -6.64
C ARG A 13 -0.49 -5.45 -6.34
N LYS A 14 0.21 -6.33 -7.05
CA LYS A 14 1.65 -6.54 -6.88
C LYS A 14 2.44 -5.26 -7.17
N THR A 15 2.16 -4.61 -8.29
CA THR A 15 2.81 -3.33 -8.65
C THR A 15 2.58 -2.26 -7.57
N LEU A 16 1.37 -2.15 -7.02
CA LEU A 16 1.09 -1.18 -5.97
C LEU A 16 1.84 -1.48 -4.68
N LEU A 17 1.92 -2.76 -4.28
CA LEU A 17 2.69 -3.18 -3.12
C LEU A 17 4.19 -2.85 -3.28
N GLU A 18 4.78 -3.14 -4.44
CA GLU A 18 6.18 -2.82 -4.74
C GLU A 18 6.44 -1.31 -4.67
N VAL A 19 5.53 -0.50 -5.24
CA VAL A 19 5.64 0.96 -5.16
C VAL A 19 5.54 1.44 -3.71
N ILE A 20 4.59 0.92 -2.93
CA ILE A 20 4.45 1.31 -1.51
C ILE A 20 5.69 0.91 -0.70
N GLU A 21 6.23 -0.28 -0.93
CA GLU A 21 7.46 -0.76 -0.29
C GLU A 21 8.66 0.13 -0.58
N LEU A 22 8.74 0.72 -1.78
CA LEU A 22 9.78 1.68 -2.15
C LEU A 22 9.56 3.06 -1.51
N TRP A 23 8.31 3.56 -1.51
CA TRP A 23 8.00 4.92 -1.07
C TRP A 23 8.05 5.10 0.45
N LEU A 24 7.66 4.08 1.22
CA LEU A 24 7.68 4.12 2.68
C LEU A 24 9.06 4.50 3.25
N PRO A 25 10.13 3.72 3.00
CA PRO A 25 11.45 4.02 3.55
C PRO A 25 12.06 5.28 2.95
N LEU A 26 11.76 5.59 1.68
CA LEU A 26 12.20 6.82 1.04
C LEU A 26 11.68 8.06 1.76
N LYS A 27 10.47 7.99 2.31
CA LYS A 27 9.80 9.13 2.94
C LYS A 27 9.95 9.18 4.45
N PHE A 28 9.90 8.03 5.11
CA PHE A 28 9.79 7.93 6.57
C PHE A 28 10.94 7.15 7.22
N GLY A 29 11.94 6.71 6.46
CA GLY A 29 13.05 5.91 6.99
C GLY A 29 12.75 4.41 7.05
N GLU A 30 13.81 3.61 7.21
CA GLU A 30 13.76 2.14 7.17
C GLU A 30 12.80 1.52 8.19
N GLU A 31 12.56 2.18 9.33
CA GLU A 31 11.60 1.77 10.35
C GLU A 31 10.16 1.62 9.80
N SER A 32 9.81 2.38 8.77
CA SER A 32 8.47 2.36 8.17
C SER A 32 8.15 1.04 7.47
N ARG A 33 9.15 0.22 7.15
CA ARG A 33 8.94 -1.12 6.55
C ARG A 33 8.14 -2.05 7.45
N VAL A 34 8.07 -1.80 8.76
CA VAL A 34 7.24 -2.58 9.69
C VAL A 34 5.77 -2.63 9.27
N LEU A 35 5.29 -1.56 8.60
CA LEU A 35 3.91 -1.45 8.13
C LEU A 35 3.60 -2.37 6.95
N MET A 36 4.61 -2.85 6.21
CA MET A 36 4.40 -3.74 5.07
C MET A 36 3.66 -5.03 5.47
N SER A 37 3.87 -5.52 6.69
CA SER A 37 3.15 -6.69 7.22
C SER A 37 1.63 -6.51 7.29
N GLN A 38 1.17 -5.27 7.51
CA GLN A 38 -0.25 -4.91 7.54
C GLN A 38 -0.75 -4.59 6.12
N ILE A 39 0.04 -3.85 5.34
CA ILE A 39 -0.30 -3.44 3.97
C ILE A 39 -0.49 -4.66 3.06
N MET A 40 0.33 -5.70 3.22
CA MET A 40 0.20 -6.96 2.47
C MET A 40 -1.13 -7.70 2.70
N ARG A 41 -1.93 -7.31 3.71
CA ARG A 41 -3.26 -7.88 3.98
C ARG A 41 -4.38 -7.13 3.25
N ILE A 42 -4.08 -6.01 2.62
CA ILE A 42 -5.04 -5.26 1.82
C ILE A 42 -5.18 -5.96 0.46
N ASP A 43 -6.37 -6.49 0.20
CA ASP A 43 -6.65 -7.25 -1.02
C ASP A 43 -7.17 -6.37 -2.16
N ASP A 44 -7.76 -5.22 -1.84
CA ASP A 44 -8.32 -4.31 -2.82
C ASP A 44 -7.25 -3.36 -3.40
N PRO A 45 -6.94 -3.43 -4.72
CA PRO A 45 -6.03 -2.49 -5.36
C PRO A 45 -6.48 -1.03 -5.27
N GLU A 46 -7.78 -0.74 -5.17
CA GLU A 46 -8.24 0.63 -5.01
C GLU A 46 -7.83 1.22 -3.65
N GLU A 47 -7.89 0.42 -2.58
CA GLU A 47 -7.41 0.82 -1.25
C GLU A 47 -5.89 0.97 -1.22
N LEU A 48 -5.15 0.08 -1.89
CA LEU A 48 -3.70 0.23 -2.06
C LEU A 48 -3.34 1.50 -2.85
N GLN A 49 -4.11 1.84 -3.88
CA GLN A 49 -3.93 3.07 -4.65
C GLN A 49 -4.16 4.30 -3.77
N LYS A 50 -5.22 4.32 -2.95
CA LYS A 50 -5.48 5.40 -1.99
C LYS A 50 -4.36 5.51 -0.96
N LEU A 51 -3.88 4.39 -0.43
CA LEU A 51 -2.75 4.35 0.50
C LEU A 51 -1.49 4.94 -0.15
N LYS A 52 -1.16 4.54 -1.38
CA LYS A 52 -0.01 5.07 -2.12
C LYS A 52 -0.12 6.60 -2.28
N ASP A 53 -1.28 7.11 -2.68
CA ASP A 53 -1.49 8.56 -2.83
C ASP A 53 -1.49 9.30 -1.47
N PHE A 54 -1.93 8.63 -0.40
CA PHE A 54 -1.86 9.14 0.96
C PHE A 54 -0.42 9.21 1.48
N ILE A 55 0.40 8.17 1.28
CA ILE A 55 1.82 8.14 1.63
C ILE A 55 2.55 9.34 1.03
N VAL A 56 2.28 9.70 -0.22
CA VAL A 56 2.89 10.88 -0.88
C VAL A 56 2.57 12.20 -0.16
N LYS A 57 1.42 12.31 0.51
CA LYS A 57 0.94 13.53 1.18
C LYS A 57 1.18 13.56 2.69
N ALA A 58 1.20 12.40 3.34
CA ALA A 58 1.35 12.25 4.77
C ALA A 58 2.65 12.90 5.28
N ARG A 59 2.60 13.57 6.43
CA ARG A 59 3.77 14.24 7.01
C ARG A 59 4.47 13.38 8.04
N LYS A 60 3.78 12.39 8.59
CA LYS A 60 4.27 11.50 9.64
C LYS A 60 3.90 10.06 9.34
N LEU A 61 4.75 9.14 9.77
CA LEU A 61 4.48 7.70 9.66
C LEU A 61 3.19 7.31 10.39
N SER A 62 2.91 7.92 11.55
CA SER A 62 1.71 7.67 12.34
C SER A 62 0.40 7.93 11.58
N GLU A 63 0.38 8.90 10.65
CA GLU A 63 -0.79 9.17 9.81
C GLU A 63 -1.06 7.99 8.87
N VAL A 64 0.00 7.36 8.36
CA VAL A 64 -0.08 6.17 7.50
C VAL A 64 -0.54 4.95 8.30
N GLU A 65 -0.04 4.80 9.53
CA GLU A 65 -0.50 3.76 10.44
C GLU A 65 -2.00 3.86 10.76
N GLU A 66 -2.48 5.07 11.04
CA GLU A 66 -3.91 5.34 11.28
C GLU A 66 -4.75 5.02 10.04
N PHE A 67 -4.27 5.41 8.86
CA PHE A 67 -4.94 5.09 7.59
C PHE A 67 -5.06 3.57 7.40
N ILE A 68 -3.97 2.81 7.59
CA ILE A 68 -3.96 1.35 7.45
C ILE A 68 -4.91 0.69 8.46
N LYS A 69 -4.90 1.13 9.72
CA LYS A 69 -5.81 0.63 10.77
C LYS A 69 -7.29 0.83 10.43
N GLY A 70 -7.63 1.81 9.59
CA GLY A 70 -9.00 2.00 9.10
C GLY A 70 -9.44 1.00 8.04
N LEU A 71 -8.51 0.21 7.48
CA LEU A 71 -8.75 -0.72 6.38
C LEU A 71 -8.69 -2.21 6.76
N VAL A 72 -8.07 -2.55 7.89
CA VAL A 72 -7.82 -3.94 8.33
C VAL A 72 -8.54 -4.31 9.63
#